data_AF-A0A955Z483-F1
#
_entry.id   AF-A0A955Z483-F1
#
_cell.length_a   1.000
_cell.length_b   1.000
_cell.length_c   1.000
_cell.angle_alpha   90.00
_cell.angle_beta   90.00
_cell.angle_gamma   90.00
#
_symmetry.space_group_name_H-M   'P 1'
#
loop_
_entity.id
_entity.type
_entity.pdbx_description
1 polymer ?
#
loop_
_entity_poly.entity_id
_entity_poly.type
_entity_poly.pdbx_seq_one_letter_code
_entity_poly.pdbx_strand_id
1 'polypeptide(L)'
;WHGARDTTVNKNSARESVEQWTAVNGVSATPNATEVRSGATHATYADALGNVRVESWEIPGMGHGTAVDPGLDEAGGCGQAGAYILDVGICSTLHAGAFFGLTSAAAPETDAGAPPPPPPPPPPPPPADGGVTVDAGGDGSCTQHADTHWGHVLAGRATRCGVGGSYVCAVGSGTQFGLWNMMRSTLRESRPGYFEPGSCP
;
A
#
# COMPACT_ATOMS: atom_id res chain seq x y z
N TRP A 1 -2.73 11.57 -7.31
CA TRP A 1 -4.16 11.88 -7.20
C TRP A 1 -4.53 11.86 -5.74
N HIS A 2 -5.04 12.97 -5.20
CA HIS A 2 -5.46 13.06 -3.80
C HIS A 2 -6.60 14.08 -3.65
N GLY A 3 -7.60 13.76 -2.83
CA GLY A 3 -8.68 14.69 -2.52
C GLY A 3 -8.26 15.72 -1.48
N ALA A 4 -8.47 17.01 -1.74
CA ALA A 4 -8.08 18.08 -0.80
C ALA A 4 -8.87 18.04 0.54
N ARG A 5 -9.98 17.30 0.58
CA ARG A 5 -10.81 17.05 1.78
C ARG A 5 -10.78 15.59 2.24
N ASP A 6 -9.80 14.80 1.82
CA ASP A 6 -9.65 13.43 2.27
C ASP A 6 -9.37 13.38 3.79
N THR A 7 -10.28 12.76 4.53
CA THR A 7 -10.19 12.53 5.98
C THR A 7 -9.84 11.10 6.35
N THR A 8 -9.73 10.21 5.37
CA THR A 8 -9.32 8.80 5.53
C THR A 8 -7.81 8.68 5.44
N VAL A 9 -7.20 9.31 4.43
CA VAL A 9 -5.75 9.32 4.22
C VAL A 9 -5.22 10.74 4.38
N ASN A 10 -4.23 10.90 5.27
CA ASN A 10 -3.63 12.20 5.56
C ASN A 10 -3.15 12.87 4.27
N LYS A 11 -3.52 14.14 4.05
CA LYS A 11 -3.12 14.94 2.89
C LYS A 11 -1.61 14.99 2.64
N ASN A 12 -0.79 14.89 3.69
CA ASN A 12 0.67 14.86 3.55
C ASN A 12 1.14 13.62 2.77
N SER A 13 0.36 12.54 2.72
CA SER A 13 0.69 11.33 1.96
C SER A 13 0.84 11.60 0.46
N ALA A 14 0.15 12.60 -0.07
CA ALA A 14 0.31 13.03 -1.47
C ALA A 14 1.71 13.61 -1.71
N ARG A 15 2.19 14.46 -0.79
CA ARG A 15 3.55 15.00 -0.83
C ARG A 15 4.60 13.90 -0.69
N GLU A 16 4.44 12.99 0.27
CA GLU A 16 5.37 11.87 0.44
C GLU A 16 5.41 10.96 -0.80
N SER A 17 4.27 10.75 -1.47
CA SER A 17 4.21 9.99 -2.72
C SER A 17 5.00 10.68 -3.84
N VAL A 18 4.87 12.00 -3.99
CA VAL A 18 5.67 12.78 -4.93
C VAL A 18 7.15 12.63 -4.63
N GLU A 19 7.57 12.79 -3.37
CA GLU A 19 8.97 12.67 -2.96
C GLU A 19 9.54 11.27 -3.27
N GLN A 20 8.79 10.21 -2.97
CA GLN A 20 9.22 8.84 -3.28
C GLN A 20 9.34 8.58 -4.78
N TRP A 21 8.34 8.95 -5.57
CA TRP A 21 8.36 8.69 -7.01
C TRP A 21 9.37 9.56 -7.77
N THR A 22 9.57 10.81 -7.34
CA THR A 22 10.60 11.68 -7.91
C THR A 22 11.99 11.19 -7.56
N ALA A 23 12.21 10.69 -6.33
CA ALA A 23 13.45 10.03 -5.94
C ALA A 23 13.73 8.77 -6.76
N VAL A 24 12.73 7.89 -6.96
CA VAL A 24 12.85 6.70 -7.82
C VAL A 24 13.24 7.05 -9.26
N ASN A 25 12.69 8.15 -9.79
CA ASN A 25 12.98 8.61 -11.15
C ASN A 25 14.23 9.50 -11.25
N GLY A 26 14.89 9.84 -10.14
CA GLY A 26 16.05 10.72 -10.14
C GLY A 26 15.73 12.15 -10.60
N VAL A 27 14.52 12.65 -10.36
CA VAL A 27 14.09 14.01 -10.72
C VAL A 27 13.84 14.86 -9.47
N SER A 28 13.73 16.18 -9.66
CA SER A 28 13.44 17.11 -8.55
C SER A 28 12.04 16.86 -7.98
N ALA A 29 11.91 16.94 -6.65
CA ALA A 29 10.61 16.98 -5.96
C ALA A 29 9.96 18.38 -6.01
N THR A 30 10.62 19.37 -6.61
CA THR A 30 10.01 20.67 -6.94
C THR A 30 9.42 20.59 -8.34
N PRO A 31 8.15 20.98 -8.53
CA PRO A 31 7.49 20.85 -9.83
C PRO A 31 8.12 21.78 -10.87
N ASN A 32 8.21 21.29 -12.11
CA ASN A 32 8.63 22.08 -13.27
C ASN A 32 7.50 23.00 -13.73
N ALA A 33 6.25 22.54 -13.62
CA ALA A 33 5.06 23.32 -13.90
C ALA A 33 3.93 22.92 -12.95
N THR A 34 3.13 23.91 -12.58
CA THR A 34 1.88 23.75 -11.85
C THR A 34 0.80 24.55 -12.56
N GLU A 35 -0.34 23.92 -12.82
CA GLU A 35 -1.49 24.52 -13.48
C GLU A 35 -2.80 24.07 -12.85
N VAL A 36 -3.89 24.75 -13.21
CA VAL A 36 -5.24 24.28 -12.92
C VAL A 36 -5.79 23.61 -14.18
N ARG A 37 -6.16 22.34 -14.07
CA ARG A 37 -6.67 21.52 -15.18
C ARG A 37 -7.92 20.80 -14.72
N SER A 38 -9.03 21.03 -15.42
CA SER A 38 -10.36 20.50 -15.06
C SER A 38 -10.72 20.75 -13.58
N GLY A 39 -10.39 21.95 -13.07
CA GLY A 39 -10.61 22.34 -11.68
C GLY A 39 -9.65 21.73 -10.64
N ALA A 40 -8.80 20.77 -11.02
CA ALA A 40 -7.77 20.21 -10.15
C ALA A 40 -6.44 20.98 -10.24
N THR A 41 -5.67 21.00 -9.16
CA THR A 41 -4.27 21.46 -9.21
C THR A 41 -3.42 20.32 -9.76
N HIS A 42 -2.84 20.50 -10.94
CA HIS A 42 -1.97 19.54 -11.61
C HIS A 42 -0.53 20.07 -11.59
N ALA A 43 0.39 19.26 -11.09
CA ALA A 43 1.81 19.58 -11.07
C ALA A 43 2.62 18.46 -11.71
N THR A 44 3.62 18.83 -12.51
CA THR A 44 4.46 17.92 -13.28
C THR A 44 5.93 18.04 -12.88
N TYR A 45 6.61 16.90 -12.87
CA TYR A 45 8.02 16.77 -12.50
C TYR A 45 8.74 16.04 -13.63
N ALA A 46 9.67 16.72 -14.28
CA ALA A 46 10.31 16.29 -15.51
C ALA A 46 11.82 16.07 -15.31
N ASP A 47 12.38 15.22 -16.16
CA ASP A 47 13.83 15.06 -16.28
C ASP A 47 14.48 16.25 -17.02
N ALA A 48 15.81 16.22 -17.16
CA ALA A 48 16.57 17.27 -17.84
C ALA A 48 16.26 17.38 -19.35
N LEU A 49 15.63 16.37 -19.94
CA LEU A 49 15.20 16.36 -21.34
C LEU A 49 13.76 16.87 -21.51
N GLY A 50 13.08 17.20 -20.41
CA GLY A 50 11.70 17.66 -20.39
C GLY A 50 10.65 16.55 -20.41
N ASN A 51 11.04 15.27 -20.27
CA ASN A 51 10.07 14.19 -20.16
C ASN A 51 9.46 14.20 -18.76
N VAL A 52 8.14 14.33 -18.67
CA VAL A 52 7.45 14.24 -17.38
C VAL A 52 7.54 12.82 -16.85
N ARG A 53 8.12 12.66 -15.65
CA ARG A 53 8.34 11.36 -14.98
C ARG A 53 7.35 11.11 -13.85
N VAL A 54 6.85 12.19 -13.24
CA VAL A 54 5.84 12.14 -12.19
C VAL A 54 4.84 13.26 -12.44
N GLU A 55 3.58 12.99 -12.13
CA GLU A 55 2.55 14.02 -12.01
C GLU A 55 1.79 13.86 -10.69
N SER A 56 1.36 14.98 -10.14
CA SER A 56 0.49 15.03 -8.98
C SER A 56 -0.77 15.82 -9.29
N TRP A 57 -1.88 15.32 -8.77
CA TRP A 57 -3.21 15.90 -8.94
C TRP A 57 -3.85 16.04 -7.56
N GLU A 58 -4.19 17.26 -7.19
CA GLU A 58 -4.99 17.57 -6.00
C GLU A 58 -6.35 18.09 -6.43
N ILE A 59 -7.42 17.42 -5.98
CA ILE A 59 -8.79 17.69 -6.42
C ILE A 59 -9.51 18.49 -5.32
N PRO A 60 -9.83 19.78 -5.55
CA PRO A 60 -10.54 20.60 -4.57
C PRO A 60 -11.89 19.99 -4.19
N GLY A 61 -12.22 20.02 -2.91
CA GLY A 61 -13.51 19.54 -2.42
C GLY A 61 -13.68 18.02 -2.33
N MET A 62 -12.84 17.24 -3.03
CA MET A 62 -12.94 15.78 -3.05
C MET A 62 -12.44 15.15 -1.75
N GLY A 63 -13.20 14.20 -1.22
CA GLY A 63 -12.80 13.33 -0.10
C GLY A 63 -11.99 12.12 -0.54
N HIS A 64 -12.05 11.02 0.22
CA HIS A 64 -11.40 9.77 -0.15
C HIS A 64 -12.13 9.07 -1.31
N GLY A 65 -11.46 8.85 -2.44
CA GLY A 65 -12.03 8.12 -3.56
C GLY A 65 -11.34 8.35 -4.90
N THR A 66 -11.87 7.70 -5.93
CA THR A 66 -11.45 7.80 -7.33
C THR A 66 -12.27 8.88 -8.03
N ALA A 67 -11.60 9.84 -8.68
CA ALA A 67 -12.27 10.88 -9.44
C ALA A 67 -12.78 10.35 -10.79
N VAL A 68 -14.07 10.52 -11.03
CA VAL A 68 -14.76 10.18 -12.29
C VAL A 68 -15.54 11.37 -12.81
N ASP A 69 -15.99 11.25 -14.05
CA ASP A 69 -16.83 12.23 -14.74
C ASP A 69 -17.90 11.46 -15.53
N PRO A 70 -19.00 11.03 -14.88
CA PRO A 70 -20.04 10.23 -15.52
C PRO A 70 -20.81 11.06 -16.56
N GLY A 71 -20.40 10.96 -17.81
CA GLY A 71 -21.05 11.58 -18.96
C GLY A 71 -20.54 10.97 -20.26
N LEU A 72 -21.44 10.70 -21.20
CA LEU A 72 -21.12 10.15 -22.54
C LEU A 72 -20.70 11.26 -23.51
N ASP A 73 -19.92 12.24 -23.07
CA ASP A 73 -19.39 13.20 -24.03
C ASP A 73 -18.19 12.60 -24.78
N GLU A 74 -18.12 12.88 -26.08
CA GLU A 74 -16.96 12.56 -26.91
C GLU A 74 -15.69 13.33 -26.47
N ALA A 75 -15.78 14.12 -25.39
CA ALA A 75 -14.76 15.03 -24.90
C ALA A 75 -13.93 14.50 -23.70
N GLY A 76 -14.34 13.42 -23.02
CA GLY A 76 -13.47 12.77 -22.02
C GLY A 76 -14.10 12.28 -20.71
N GLY A 77 -15.43 12.18 -20.61
CA GLY A 77 -16.08 11.55 -19.46
C GLY A 77 -15.69 10.08 -19.24
N CYS A 78 -15.72 9.61 -17.99
CA CYS A 78 -15.51 8.20 -17.67
C CYS A 78 -16.17 7.75 -16.37
N GLY A 79 -16.46 6.44 -16.31
CA GLY A 79 -16.93 5.77 -15.10
C GLY A 79 -18.40 6.03 -14.76
N GLN A 80 -18.80 5.52 -13.60
CA GLN A 80 -20.09 5.78 -12.97
C GLN A 80 -19.85 6.11 -11.50
N ALA A 81 -20.62 7.05 -10.95
CA ALA A 81 -20.53 7.40 -9.54
C ALA A 81 -20.97 6.23 -8.63
N GLY A 82 -20.32 6.10 -7.48
CA GLY A 82 -20.58 5.04 -6.51
C GLY A 82 -19.81 5.25 -5.20
N ALA A 83 -19.81 4.23 -4.34
CA ALA A 83 -19.03 4.30 -3.10
C ALA A 83 -17.53 4.44 -3.41
N TYR A 84 -16.92 5.54 -2.96
CA TYR A 84 -15.53 5.91 -3.23
C TYR A 84 -15.20 6.11 -4.72
N ILE A 85 -16.21 6.24 -5.58
CA ILE A 85 -16.08 6.60 -6.99
C ILE A 85 -16.87 7.89 -7.19
N LEU A 86 -16.17 9.01 -7.18
CA LEU A 86 -16.73 10.32 -6.94
C LEU A 86 -16.84 11.08 -8.26
N ASP A 87 -18.07 11.46 -8.61
CA ASP A 87 -18.31 12.41 -9.69
C ASP A 87 -17.81 13.79 -9.25
N VAL A 88 -16.69 14.18 -9.83
CA VAL A 88 -16.01 15.46 -9.54
C VAL A 88 -15.64 16.19 -10.83
N GLY A 89 -16.25 15.82 -11.96
CA GLY A 89 -16.04 16.46 -13.27
C GLY A 89 -14.61 16.31 -13.81
N ILE A 90 -13.89 15.26 -13.40
CA ILE A 90 -12.58 14.93 -13.96
C ILE A 90 -12.38 13.40 -13.98
N CYS A 91 -12.04 12.87 -15.15
CA CYS A 91 -11.70 11.47 -15.32
C CYS A 91 -10.23 11.19 -14.97
N SER A 92 -9.98 10.71 -13.74
CA SER A 92 -8.62 10.38 -13.32
C SER A 92 -7.95 9.29 -14.16
N THR A 93 -8.71 8.25 -14.53
CA THR A 93 -8.20 7.12 -15.31
C THR A 93 -7.79 7.52 -16.73
N LEU A 94 -8.52 8.42 -17.38
CA LEU A 94 -8.18 8.91 -18.72
C LEU A 94 -6.88 9.72 -18.70
N HIS A 95 -6.74 10.62 -17.72
CA HIS A 95 -5.51 11.40 -17.54
C HIS A 95 -4.31 10.51 -17.20
N ALA A 96 -4.48 9.56 -16.28
CA ALA A 96 -3.42 8.59 -15.96
C ALA A 96 -3.05 7.74 -17.18
N GLY A 97 -4.05 7.26 -17.94
CA GLY A 97 -3.81 6.53 -19.18
C GLY A 97 -3.02 7.34 -20.20
N ALA A 98 -3.36 8.61 -20.38
CA ALA A 98 -2.62 9.51 -21.27
C ALA A 98 -1.18 9.74 -20.79
N PHE A 99 -0.97 9.94 -19.49
CA PHE A 99 0.36 10.09 -18.89
C PHE A 99 1.25 8.87 -19.16
N PHE A 100 0.69 7.65 -19.06
CA PHE A 100 1.41 6.41 -19.38
C PHE A 100 1.44 6.06 -20.87
N GLY A 101 0.87 6.89 -21.76
CA GLY A 101 0.85 6.65 -23.20
C GLY A 101 -0.13 5.56 -23.66
N LEU A 102 -1.11 5.20 -22.83
CA LEU A 102 -2.06 4.10 -23.05
C LEU A 102 -3.30 4.49 -23.87
N THR A 103 -3.45 5.77 -24.23
CA THR A 103 -4.65 6.30 -24.90
C THR A 103 -4.52 6.42 -26.42
N SER A 104 -3.40 5.97 -27.01
CA SER A 104 -3.24 5.90 -28.47
C SER A 104 -3.54 4.50 -28.99
N ALA A 105 -4.46 4.40 -29.97
CA ALA A 105 -4.86 3.15 -30.60
C ALA A 105 -3.76 2.61 -31.55
N ALA A 106 -2.69 2.04 -31.00
CA ALA A 106 -1.81 1.07 -31.66
C ALA A 106 -0.68 0.65 -30.69
N ALA A 107 -1.01 -0.15 -29.69
CA ALA A 107 -0.09 -1.20 -29.27
C ALA A 107 -0.82 -2.51 -29.58
N PRO A 108 -0.23 -3.45 -30.35
CA PRO A 108 -0.68 -4.82 -30.25
C PRO A 108 -0.54 -5.19 -28.77
N GLU A 109 -1.59 -5.79 -28.21
CA GLU A 109 -1.46 -6.48 -26.92
C GLU A 109 -0.34 -7.52 -27.07
N THR A 110 0.88 -7.15 -26.71
CA THR A 110 1.82 -8.14 -26.23
C THR A 110 1.24 -8.56 -24.89
N ASP A 111 0.46 -9.64 -24.92
CA ASP A 111 0.15 -10.45 -23.75
C ASP A 111 1.39 -10.44 -22.86
N ALA A 112 1.30 -9.78 -21.69
CA ALA A 112 2.43 -9.60 -20.78
C ALA A 112 2.94 -10.94 -20.20
N GLY A 113 2.39 -12.06 -20.68
CA GLY A 113 2.44 -13.33 -20.04
C GLY A 113 1.63 -13.28 -18.74
N ALA A 114 1.15 -14.45 -18.32
CA ALA A 114 0.76 -14.60 -16.92
C ALA A 114 1.91 -14.09 -16.04
N PRO A 115 1.62 -13.34 -14.95
CA PRO A 115 2.66 -12.98 -13.99
C PRO A 115 3.42 -14.25 -13.58
N PRO A 116 4.75 -14.18 -13.40
CA PRO A 116 5.51 -15.35 -12.97
C PRO A 116 4.86 -15.92 -11.70
N PRO A 117 4.80 -17.25 -11.56
CA PRO A 117 4.25 -17.87 -10.36
C PRO A 117 4.99 -17.31 -9.14
N PRO A 118 4.29 -17.12 -7.99
CA PRO A 118 4.94 -16.64 -6.78
C PRO A 118 6.14 -17.54 -6.44
N PRO A 119 7.22 -16.98 -5.88
CA PRO A 119 8.36 -17.79 -5.47
C PRO A 119 7.92 -18.88 -4.49
N PRO A 120 8.56 -20.06 -4.50
CA PRO A 120 8.25 -21.12 -3.57
C PRO A 120 8.38 -20.62 -2.12
N PRO A 121 7.57 -21.13 -1.18
CA PRO A 121 7.70 -20.79 0.23
C PRO A 121 9.14 -21.07 0.70
N PRO A 122 9.70 -20.25 1.60
CA PRO A 122 11.00 -20.53 2.17
C PRO A 122 10.99 -21.92 2.84
N PRO A 123 12.12 -22.65 2.83
CA PRO A 123 12.20 -23.93 3.51
C PRO A 123 11.85 -23.74 4.99
N PRO A 124 11.23 -24.75 5.63
CA PRO A 124 10.98 -24.71 7.06
C PRO A 124 12.30 -24.44 7.80
N PRO A 125 12.28 -23.64 8.88
CA PRO A 125 13.47 -23.44 9.69
C PRO A 125 14.00 -24.79 10.19
N PRO A 126 15.33 -24.96 10.32
CA PRO A 126 15.89 -26.18 10.88
C PRO A 126 15.28 -26.43 12.27
N PRO A 127 15.19 -27.70 12.71
CA PRO A 127 14.82 -28.02 14.08
C PRO A 127 15.70 -27.21 15.02
N ALA A 128 15.08 -26.52 15.99
CA ALA A 128 15.83 -25.78 17.00
C ALA A 128 16.82 -26.75 17.66
N ASP A 129 18.11 -26.46 17.55
CA ASP A 129 19.14 -27.19 18.28
C ASP A 129 18.79 -27.13 19.77
N GLY A 130 18.73 -28.30 20.40
CA GLY A 130 18.34 -28.48 21.79
C GLY A 130 19.23 -27.66 22.72
N GLY A 131 18.77 -26.46 23.03
CA GLY A 131 19.34 -25.61 24.07
C GLY A 131 19.06 -26.23 25.43
N VAL A 132 20.14 -26.59 26.12
CA VAL A 132 20.16 -27.10 27.49
C VAL A 132 19.37 -26.19 28.42
N THR A 133 18.41 -26.77 29.14
CA THR A 133 17.65 -26.15 30.22
C THR A 133 18.56 -25.90 31.43
N VAL A 134 18.65 -24.64 31.86
CA VAL A 134 19.00 -24.30 33.25
C VAL A 134 17.76 -23.74 33.91
N ASP A 135 17.20 -24.53 34.84
CA ASP A 135 16.09 -24.10 35.68
C ASP A 135 16.56 -23.03 36.69
N ALA A 136 15.86 -21.90 36.69
CA ALA A 136 15.73 -21.04 37.85
C ALA A 136 14.24 -20.68 37.99
N GLY A 137 13.62 -21.15 39.06
CA GLY A 137 12.18 -21.08 39.29
C GLY A 137 11.61 -19.66 39.33
N GLY A 138 10.41 -19.55 38.77
CA GLY A 138 9.53 -18.39 38.83
C GLY A 138 8.25 -18.67 38.03
N ASP A 139 7.18 -18.97 38.74
CA ASP A 139 5.78 -18.71 38.41
C ASP A 139 5.58 -17.53 37.41
N GLY A 140 5.31 -17.80 36.12
CA GLY A 140 4.88 -16.77 35.15
C GLY A 140 5.56 -16.75 33.76
N SER A 141 5.54 -17.85 32.99
CA SER A 141 6.24 -17.98 31.70
C SER A 141 5.59 -17.26 30.50
N CYS A 142 5.19 -16.00 30.65
CA CYS A 142 4.61 -15.21 29.56
C CYS A 142 5.52 -14.04 29.16
N THR A 143 5.98 -14.03 27.91
CA THR A 143 6.72 -12.90 27.32
C THR A 143 5.81 -12.13 26.39
N GLN A 144 5.91 -10.80 26.31
CA GLN A 144 5.12 -10.00 25.37
C GLN A 144 6.01 -9.25 24.37
N HIS A 145 5.52 -9.12 23.14
CA HIS A 145 6.19 -8.44 22.04
C HIS A 145 5.23 -7.43 21.44
N ALA A 146 5.58 -6.14 21.48
CA ALA A 146 4.84 -5.08 20.83
C ALA A 146 5.58 -4.63 19.56
N ASP A 147 4.98 -4.82 18.40
CA ASP A 147 5.60 -4.51 17.12
C ASP A 147 4.55 -4.15 16.06
N THR A 148 5.01 -3.67 14.92
CA THR A 148 4.20 -3.60 13.69
C THR A 148 3.85 -5.02 13.22
N HIS A 149 2.72 -5.19 12.51
CA HIS A 149 2.37 -6.49 11.93
C HIS A 149 3.50 -7.01 11.02
N TRP A 150 4.17 -6.10 10.30
CA TRP A 150 5.42 -6.37 9.56
C TRP A 150 6.54 -6.94 10.43
N GLY A 151 6.86 -6.27 11.54
CA GLY A 151 7.92 -6.69 12.46
C GLY A 151 7.63 -8.04 13.12
N HIS A 152 6.37 -8.35 13.41
CA HIS A 152 5.98 -9.69 13.89
C HIS A 152 6.27 -10.80 12.86
N VAL A 153 6.02 -10.56 11.57
CA VAL A 153 6.32 -11.55 10.52
C VAL A 153 7.83 -11.69 10.32
N LEU A 154 8.57 -10.59 10.25
CA LEU A 154 10.04 -10.63 10.13
C LEU A 154 10.71 -11.35 11.29
N ALA A 155 10.18 -11.19 12.51
CA ALA A 155 10.72 -11.83 13.70
C ALA A 155 10.18 -13.25 13.94
N GLY A 156 9.44 -13.83 12.98
CA GLY A 156 8.93 -15.20 13.08
C GLY A 156 7.79 -15.41 14.10
N ARG A 157 7.17 -14.33 14.60
CA ARG A 157 6.06 -14.38 15.57
C ARG A 157 4.68 -14.47 14.89
N ALA A 158 4.59 -14.11 13.62
CA ALA A 158 3.37 -14.15 12.82
C ALA A 158 3.64 -14.61 11.38
N THR A 159 2.60 -15.01 10.67
CA THR A 159 2.62 -15.32 9.23
C THR A 159 1.54 -14.54 8.49
N ARG A 160 1.75 -14.33 7.19
CA ARG A 160 0.71 -13.81 6.30
C ARG A 160 -0.35 -14.89 6.08
N CYS A 161 -1.63 -14.53 6.22
CA CYS A 161 -2.75 -15.46 6.11
C CYS A 161 -3.95 -14.83 5.39
N GLY A 162 -4.95 -15.68 5.10
CA GLY A 162 -6.14 -15.31 4.32
C GLY A 162 -5.88 -15.20 2.82
N VAL A 163 -6.91 -14.82 2.08
CA VAL A 163 -6.84 -14.71 0.60
C VAL A 163 -5.81 -13.68 0.19
N GLY A 164 -4.81 -14.09 -0.59
CA GLY A 164 -3.72 -13.22 -1.03
C GLY A 164 -2.75 -12.77 0.09
N GLY A 165 -2.86 -13.33 1.30
CA GLY A 165 -2.05 -12.91 2.45
C GLY A 165 -2.40 -11.51 2.94
N SER A 166 -3.69 -11.14 2.89
CA SER A 166 -4.20 -9.82 3.30
C SER A 166 -4.21 -9.60 4.81
N TYR A 167 -4.04 -10.66 5.61
CA TYR A 167 -4.04 -10.61 7.07
C TYR A 167 -2.74 -11.14 7.68
N VAL A 168 -2.59 -10.92 8.99
CA VAL A 168 -1.57 -11.56 9.83
C VAL A 168 -2.19 -12.47 10.87
N CYS A 169 -1.60 -13.65 11.01
CA CYS A 169 -1.99 -14.67 11.98
C CYS A 169 -0.79 -15.01 12.88
N ALA A 170 -1.01 -15.13 14.18
CA ALA A 170 0.04 -15.46 15.13
C ALA A 170 0.58 -16.89 14.89
N VAL A 171 1.89 -17.07 14.94
CA VAL A 171 2.52 -18.40 14.87
C VAL A 171 2.21 -19.15 16.17
N GLY A 172 1.78 -20.40 16.06
CA GLY A 172 1.31 -21.18 17.22
C GLY A 172 -0.22 -21.17 17.32
N SER A 173 -0.82 -20.05 17.69
CA SER A 173 -2.29 -20.00 17.86
C SER A 173 -3.08 -19.96 16.55
N GLY A 174 -2.46 -19.49 15.46
CA GLY A 174 -3.12 -19.29 14.17
C GLY A 174 -4.16 -18.15 14.16
N THR A 175 -4.31 -17.42 15.27
CA THR A 175 -5.33 -16.38 15.41
C THR A 175 -5.01 -15.18 14.52
N GLN A 176 -5.94 -14.81 13.64
CA GLN A 176 -5.87 -13.58 12.87
C GLN A 176 -5.98 -12.37 13.81
N PHE A 177 -5.05 -11.42 13.73
CA PHE A 177 -5.04 -10.24 14.59
C PHE A 177 -4.97 -8.90 13.85
N GLY A 178 -5.10 -8.92 12.53
CA GLY A 178 -5.24 -7.69 11.75
C GLY A 178 -4.90 -7.85 10.28
N LEU A 179 -5.00 -6.75 9.54
CA LEU A 179 -4.56 -6.65 8.15
C LEU A 179 -3.03 -6.65 8.06
N TRP A 180 -2.47 -7.16 6.97
CA TRP A 180 -1.04 -7.05 6.68
C TRP A 180 -0.68 -5.60 6.32
N ASN A 181 -0.20 -4.86 7.32
CA ASN A 181 0.19 -3.46 7.19
C ASN A 181 1.16 -3.05 8.31
N MET A 182 1.39 -1.75 8.49
CA MET A 182 2.29 -1.21 9.52
C MET A 182 1.59 -0.89 10.85
N MET A 183 0.33 -1.30 11.04
CA MET A 183 -0.34 -1.13 12.34
C MET A 183 0.40 -1.94 13.42
N ARG A 184 0.39 -1.42 14.64
CA ARG A 184 1.05 -2.06 15.78
C ARG A 184 0.08 -2.94 16.55
N SER A 185 0.60 -4.05 17.06
CA SER A 185 -0.10 -5.02 17.88
C SER A 185 0.81 -5.53 19.00
N THR A 186 0.22 -6.24 19.96
CA THR A 186 0.96 -6.99 20.96
C THR A 186 0.66 -8.48 20.80
N LEU A 187 1.70 -9.31 20.76
CA LEU A 187 1.60 -10.76 20.90
C LEU A 187 2.23 -11.19 22.21
N ARG A 188 1.58 -12.11 22.93
CA ARG A 188 2.17 -12.82 24.05
C ARG A 188 2.68 -14.19 23.60
N GLU A 189 3.79 -14.61 24.17
CA GLU A 189 4.38 -15.94 24.03
C GLU A 189 4.15 -16.69 25.33
N SER A 190 3.24 -17.66 25.32
CA SER A 190 2.89 -18.44 26.52
C SER A 190 3.81 -19.64 26.73
N ARG A 191 4.47 -20.10 25.66
CA ARG A 191 5.53 -21.10 25.61
C ARG A 191 6.41 -20.81 24.39
N PRO A 192 7.69 -21.26 24.37
CA PRO A 192 8.61 -21.00 23.26
C PRO A 192 8.00 -21.32 21.89
N GLY A 193 7.94 -20.32 21.01
CA GLY A 193 7.41 -20.43 19.64
C GLY A 193 5.89 -20.44 19.53
N TYR A 194 5.14 -20.28 20.62
CA TYR A 194 3.67 -20.25 20.62
C TYR A 194 3.17 -18.86 21.01
N PHE A 195 2.70 -18.12 20.00
CA PHE A 195 2.25 -16.73 20.13
C PHE A 195 0.73 -16.61 20.04
N GLU A 196 0.18 -15.69 20.82
CA GLU A 196 -1.25 -15.35 20.86
C GLU A 196 -1.44 -13.83 20.88
N PRO A 197 -2.50 -13.28 20.26
CA PRO A 197 -2.82 -11.87 20.36
C PRO A 197 -3.13 -11.42 21.78
N GLY A 198 -2.60 -10.26 22.16
CA GLY A 198 -2.81 -9.62 23.45
C GLY A 198 -1.56 -9.59 24.34
N SER A 199 -1.72 -9.01 25.52
CA SER A 199 -0.67 -8.89 26.54
C SER A 199 -0.64 -10.12 27.45
N CYS A 200 0.45 -10.27 28.19
CA CYS A 200 0.49 -11.20 29.32
C CYS A 200 -0.49 -10.78 30.43
N PRO A 201 -0.97 -11.74 31.26
CA PRO A 201 -1.81 -11.43 32.43
C PRO A 201 -1.18 -10.42 33.39
#